data_AF-B1VT98-F1
#
_entry.id   AF-B1VT98-F1
#
_cell.length_a   1.000
_cell.length_b   1.000
_cell.length_c   1.000
_cell.angle_alpha   90.00
_cell.angle_beta   90.00
_cell.angle_gamma   90.00
#
_symmetry.space_group_name_H-M   'P 1'
#
loop_
_entity.id
_entity.type
_entity.pdbx_description
1 polymer ?
#
loop_
_entity_poly.entity_id
_entity_poly.type
_entity_poly.pdbx_seq_one_letter_code
_entity_poly.pdbx_strand_id
1 'polypeptide(L)'
;MSTPMNDTNLTTTTEAASTAEAAEATEATEATEAAEAAERLIAEFRALAPDNDRKREIITELDANAQALPFLVSVVADPGEYDLARVESATVLRLWPPADPALRHRAGRALLTALRDPEEDLVRQYAAMSLAPYTADPAVATALDATARADEDPLVQSGARFAIREAHRLQETGAGGP
;
A
#
# COMPACT_ATOMS: atom_id res chain seq x y z
N MET A 1 27.95 -14.44 -60.65
CA MET A 1 27.65 -15.20 -59.42
C MET A 1 27.07 -14.21 -58.43
N SER A 2 25.74 -14.22 -58.29
CA SER A 2 25.00 -13.25 -57.48
C SER A 2 24.91 -13.73 -56.03
N THR A 3 25.26 -12.86 -55.09
CA THR A 3 25.08 -13.04 -53.65
C THR A 3 23.59 -12.94 -53.30
N PRO A 4 22.99 -13.87 -52.52
CA PRO A 4 21.63 -13.70 -52.05
C PRO A 4 21.60 -12.69 -50.89
N MET A 5 20.64 -11.77 -50.97
CA MET A 5 20.33 -10.74 -49.98
C MET A 5 19.56 -11.38 -48.82
N ASN A 6 19.91 -10.99 -47.60
CA ASN A 6 19.48 -11.58 -46.34
C ASN A 6 18.09 -11.03 -45.93
N ASP A 7 17.01 -11.75 -46.24
CA ASP A 7 15.61 -11.40 -45.92
C ASP A 7 15.20 -11.68 -44.45
N THR A 8 16.16 -11.92 -43.55
CA THR A 8 15.89 -12.48 -42.20
C THR A 8 15.47 -11.44 -41.14
N ASN A 9 15.34 -10.15 -41.46
CA ASN A 9 15.12 -9.09 -40.45
C ASN A 9 13.72 -8.46 -40.39
N LEU A 10 12.78 -8.80 -41.29
CA LEU A 10 11.45 -8.18 -41.33
C LEU A 10 10.38 -8.94 -40.52
N THR A 11 10.50 -10.27 -40.40
CA THR A 11 9.51 -11.11 -39.70
C THR A 11 9.62 -11.03 -38.18
N THR A 12 10.84 -11.02 -37.63
CA THR A 12 11.09 -10.96 -36.18
C THR A 12 10.65 -9.66 -35.53
N THR A 13 10.78 -8.53 -36.24
CA THR A 13 10.35 -7.22 -35.73
C THR A 13 8.82 -7.10 -35.65
N THR A 14 8.11 -7.73 -36.59
CA THR A 14 6.64 -7.65 -36.66
C THR A 14 5.97 -8.57 -35.64
N GLU A 15 6.52 -9.76 -35.41
CA GLU A 15 5.99 -10.72 -34.43
C GLU A 15 6.24 -10.27 -32.98
N ALA A 16 7.41 -9.65 -32.72
CA ALA A 16 7.71 -9.05 -31.41
C ALA A 16 6.82 -7.84 -31.10
N ALA A 17 6.52 -6.99 -32.10
CA ALA A 17 5.61 -5.86 -31.93
C ALA A 17 4.16 -6.30 -31.65
N SER A 18 3.66 -7.29 -32.40
CA SER A 18 2.32 -7.88 -32.21
C SER A 18 2.15 -8.53 -30.83
N THR A 19 3.20 -9.18 -30.32
CA THR A 19 3.18 -9.83 -29.00
C THR A 19 3.20 -8.82 -27.86
N ALA A 20 3.96 -7.73 -28.00
CA ALA A 20 3.99 -6.64 -27.02
C ALA A 20 2.65 -5.89 -26.95
N GLU A 21 2.03 -5.61 -28.10
CA GLU A 21 0.74 -4.92 -28.19
C GLU A 21 -0.40 -5.75 -27.59
N ALA A 22 -0.40 -7.08 -27.78
CA ALA A 22 -1.38 -7.97 -27.16
C ALA A 22 -1.19 -8.09 -25.63
N ALA A 23 0.05 -8.05 -25.14
CA ALA A 23 0.34 -8.06 -23.70
C ALA A 23 -0.11 -6.75 -23.02
N GLU A 24 0.15 -5.61 -23.64
CA GLU A 24 -0.28 -4.29 -23.15
C GLU A 24 -1.82 -4.17 -23.13
N ALA A 25 -2.51 -4.68 -24.16
CA ALA A 25 -3.96 -4.71 -24.18
C ALA A 25 -4.57 -5.63 -23.10
N THR A 26 -3.89 -6.73 -22.78
CA THR A 26 -4.31 -7.67 -21.72
C THR A 26 -4.13 -7.02 -20.34
N GLU A 27 -2.97 -6.41 -20.09
CA GLU A 27 -2.68 -5.72 -18.82
C GLU A 27 -3.63 -4.53 -18.59
N ALA A 28 -3.96 -3.77 -19.64
CA ALA A 28 -4.94 -2.69 -19.56
C ALA A 28 -6.37 -3.21 -19.25
N THR A 29 -6.73 -4.39 -19.76
CA THR A 29 -8.02 -5.02 -19.48
C THR A 29 -8.09 -5.49 -18.02
N GLU A 30 -7.05 -6.20 -17.55
CA GLU A 30 -6.95 -6.65 -16.16
C GLU A 30 -6.97 -5.49 -15.16
N ALA A 31 -6.25 -4.40 -15.47
CA ALA A 31 -6.25 -3.20 -14.64
C ALA A 31 -7.64 -2.54 -14.56
N THR A 32 -8.40 -2.58 -15.66
CA THR A 32 -9.78 -2.06 -15.70
C THR A 32 -10.71 -2.93 -14.85
N GLU A 33 -10.65 -4.25 -14.98
CA GLU A 33 -11.45 -5.18 -14.18
C GLU A 33 -11.14 -5.07 -12.68
N ALA A 34 -9.85 -4.91 -12.33
CA ALA A 34 -9.41 -4.70 -10.95
C ALA A 34 -9.94 -3.37 -10.38
N ALA A 35 -9.98 -2.30 -11.20
CA ALA A 35 -10.55 -1.02 -10.79
C ALA A 35 -12.06 -1.12 -10.53
N GLU A 36 -12.81 -1.76 -11.42
CA GLU A 36 -14.25 -1.97 -11.27
C GLU A 36 -14.58 -2.87 -10.06
N ALA A 37 -13.77 -3.93 -9.85
CA ALA A 37 -13.92 -4.78 -8.67
C ALA A 37 -13.67 -4.00 -7.38
N ALA A 38 -12.62 -3.18 -7.33
CA ALA A 38 -12.36 -2.30 -6.19
C ALA A 38 -13.51 -1.32 -5.96
N GLU A 39 -14.03 -0.68 -7.00
CA GLU A 39 -15.14 0.27 -6.87
C GLU A 39 -16.40 -0.39 -6.28
N ARG A 40 -16.74 -1.61 -6.73
CA ARG A 40 -17.87 -2.37 -6.17
C ARG A 40 -17.69 -2.67 -4.69
N LEU A 41 -16.51 -3.16 -4.30
CA LEU A 41 -16.18 -3.47 -2.91
C LEU A 41 -16.17 -2.22 -2.02
N ILE A 42 -15.63 -1.10 -2.51
CA ILE A 42 -15.63 0.18 -1.80
C ILE A 42 -17.06 0.70 -1.61
N ALA A 43 -17.92 0.55 -2.62
CA ALA A 43 -19.33 0.92 -2.52
C ALA A 43 -20.06 0.06 -1.48
N GLU A 44 -19.81 -1.25 -1.45
CA GLU A 44 -20.32 -2.15 -0.43
C GLU A 44 -19.85 -1.71 0.96
N PHE A 45 -18.55 -1.49 1.15
CA PHE A 45 -17.97 -1.07 2.43
C PHE A 45 -18.68 0.17 3.00
N ARG A 46 -18.88 1.19 2.16
CA ARG A 46 -19.51 2.47 2.55
C ARG A 46 -20.99 2.34 2.91
N ALA A 47 -21.67 1.30 2.43
CA ALA A 47 -23.08 1.05 2.73
C ALA A 47 -23.28 0.30 4.05
N LEU A 48 -22.23 -0.30 4.61
CA LEU A 48 -22.29 -1.07 5.85
C LEU A 48 -22.27 -0.18 7.09
N ALA A 49 -22.85 -0.69 8.18
CA ALA A 49 -22.74 -0.07 9.50
C ALA A 49 -21.27 0.01 9.98
N PRO A 50 -20.90 1.00 10.80
CA PRO A 50 -19.53 1.20 11.26
C PRO A 50 -18.90 0.02 12.00
N ASP A 51 -19.67 -0.84 12.65
CA ASP A 51 -19.20 -1.97 13.46
C ASP A 51 -19.36 -3.33 12.74
N ASN A 52 -19.54 -3.32 11.43
CA ASN A 52 -19.80 -4.53 10.67
C ASN A 52 -18.49 -5.28 10.32
N ASP A 53 -18.34 -6.53 10.79
CA ASP A 53 -17.19 -7.39 10.49
C ASP A 53 -16.89 -7.56 9.00
N ARG A 54 -17.91 -7.47 8.13
CA ARG A 54 -17.74 -7.50 6.68
C ARG A 54 -16.82 -6.40 6.17
N LYS A 55 -16.75 -5.25 6.85
CA LYS A 55 -15.82 -4.16 6.49
C LYS A 55 -14.37 -4.65 6.51
N ARG A 56 -13.96 -5.43 7.52
CA ARG A 56 -12.60 -6.01 7.58
C ARG A 56 -12.36 -6.94 6.40
N GLU A 57 -13.30 -7.83 6.10
CA GLU A 57 -13.18 -8.80 4.99
C GLU A 57 -13.02 -8.10 3.64
N ILE A 58 -13.77 -7.02 3.42
CA ILE A 58 -13.64 -6.20 2.21
C ILE A 58 -12.23 -5.64 2.08
N ILE A 59 -11.61 -5.16 3.16
CA ILE A 59 -10.23 -4.67 3.10
C ILE A 59 -9.26 -5.78 2.70
N THR A 60 -9.43 -6.99 3.24
CA THR A 60 -8.63 -8.16 2.82
C THR A 60 -8.85 -8.52 1.35
N GLU A 61 -10.07 -8.39 0.83
CA GLU A 61 -10.36 -8.62 -0.60
C GLU A 61 -9.75 -7.52 -1.51
N LEU A 62 -9.52 -6.32 -0.98
CA LEU A 62 -8.84 -5.22 -1.67
C LEU A 62 -7.30 -5.33 -1.61
N ASP A 63 -6.74 -6.37 -0.98
CA ASP A 63 -5.30 -6.56 -0.86
C ASP A 63 -4.60 -6.58 -2.22
N ALA A 64 -3.38 -6.03 -2.27
CA ALA A 64 -2.57 -5.82 -3.48
C ALA A 64 -3.23 -5.02 -4.62
N ASN A 65 -4.47 -4.53 -4.48
CA ASN A 65 -5.14 -3.74 -5.49
C ASN A 65 -4.69 -2.27 -5.42
N ALA A 66 -3.84 -1.86 -6.35
CA ALA A 66 -3.30 -0.50 -6.40
C ALA A 66 -4.38 0.60 -6.49
N GLN A 67 -5.53 0.31 -7.11
CA GLN A 67 -6.65 1.26 -7.23
C GLN A 67 -7.39 1.48 -5.90
N ALA A 68 -7.27 0.54 -4.97
CA ALA A 68 -7.88 0.65 -3.64
C ALA A 68 -7.06 1.52 -2.67
N LEU A 69 -5.76 1.72 -2.92
CA LEU A 69 -4.85 2.42 -1.99
C LEU A 69 -5.35 3.80 -1.53
N PRO A 70 -5.90 4.69 -2.39
CA PRO A 70 -6.46 5.95 -1.92
C PRO A 70 -7.60 5.80 -0.91
N PHE A 71 -8.42 4.77 -1.08
CA PHE A 71 -9.50 4.45 -0.16
C PHE A 71 -8.96 3.89 1.16
N LEU A 72 -7.99 2.98 1.13
CA LEU A 72 -7.36 2.43 2.35
C LEU A 72 -6.70 3.53 3.19
N VAL A 73 -6.08 4.51 2.55
CA VAL A 73 -5.55 5.72 3.22
C VAL A 73 -6.65 6.51 3.91
N SER A 74 -7.85 6.61 3.32
CA SER A 74 -8.98 7.28 3.96
C SER A 74 -9.53 6.50 5.16
N VAL A 75 -9.58 5.16 5.07
CA VAL A 75 -10.06 4.30 6.15
C VAL A 75 -9.17 4.43 7.38
N VAL A 76 -7.85 4.30 7.21
CA VAL A 76 -6.93 4.37 8.37
C VAL A 76 -6.90 5.77 9.03
N ALA A 77 -7.18 6.82 8.25
CA ALA A 77 -7.21 8.20 8.75
C ALA A 77 -8.48 8.56 9.53
N ASP A 78 -9.56 7.79 9.39
CA ASP A 78 -10.85 8.09 10.02
C ASP A 78 -10.95 7.43 11.41
N PRO A 79 -10.94 8.21 12.51
CA PRO A 79 -11.10 7.66 13.85
C PRO A 79 -12.51 7.15 14.13
N GLY A 80 -13.50 7.46 13.29
CA GLY A 80 -14.87 6.96 13.43
C GLY A 80 -15.13 5.64 12.68
N GLU A 81 -14.13 5.11 11.98
CA GLU A 81 -14.26 3.87 11.23
C GLU A 81 -13.90 2.65 12.08
N TYR A 82 -14.40 1.48 11.69
CA TYR A 82 -14.18 0.22 12.40
C TYR A 82 -12.70 -0.04 12.65
N ASP A 83 -12.31 -0.25 13.90
CA ASP A 83 -10.89 -0.42 14.26
C ASP A 83 -10.24 -1.59 13.52
N LEU A 84 -10.96 -2.69 13.31
CA LEU A 84 -10.43 -3.82 12.55
C LEU A 84 -10.24 -3.48 11.07
N ALA A 85 -11.07 -2.62 10.48
CA ALA A 85 -10.86 -2.15 9.11
C ALA A 85 -9.66 -1.19 9.03
N ARG A 86 -9.45 -0.34 10.04
CA ARG A 86 -8.28 0.53 10.17
C ARG A 86 -6.99 -0.29 10.30
N VAL A 87 -7.00 -1.31 11.15
CA VAL A 87 -5.89 -2.27 11.35
C VAL A 87 -5.54 -3.01 10.07
N GLU A 88 -6.54 -3.54 9.36
CA GLU A 88 -6.30 -4.25 8.10
C GLU A 88 -5.77 -3.29 7.03
N SER A 89 -6.33 -2.08 6.94
CA SER A 89 -5.86 -1.04 6.00
C SER A 89 -4.40 -0.65 6.29
N ALA A 90 -4.04 -0.50 7.56
CA ALA A 90 -2.65 -0.24 7.95
C ALA A 90 -1.72 -1.40 7.54
N THR A 91 -2.19 -2.64 7.62
CA THR A 91 -1.42 -3.82 7.22
C THR A 91 -1.21 -3.86 5.71
N VAL A 92 -2.27 -3.65 4.92
CA VAL A 92 -2.19 -3.58 3.45
C VAL A 92 -1.24 -2.46 3.02
N LEU A 93 -1.33 -1.27 3.62
CA LEU A 93 -0.45 -0.14 3.33
C LEU A 93 1.03 -0.39 3.71
N ARG A 94 1.32 -1.30 4.64
CA ARG A 94 2.69 -1.72 4.96
C ARG A 94 3.26 -2.64 3.88
N LEU A 95 2.43 -3.57 3.40
CA LEU A 95 2.81 -4.59 2.41
C LEU A 95 2.90 -4.00 1.00
N TRP A 96 1.96 -3.11 0.67
CA TRP A 96 1.80 -2.51 -0.64
C TRP A 96 1.83 -0.98 -0.54
N PRO A 97 2.99 -0.40 -0.17
CA PRO A 97 3.10 1.06 -0.09
C PRO A 97 2.85 1.67 -1.47
N PRO A 98 2.10 2.79 -1.57
CA PRO A 98 1.82 3.44 -2.84
C PRO A 98 3.12 3.76 -3.61
N ALA A 99 3.11 3.50 -4.93
CA ALA A 99 4.20 3.89 -5.82
C ALA A 99 4.19 5.40 -6.13
N ASP A 100 2.99 6.01 -6.18
CA ASP A 100 2.86 7.46 -6.33
C ASP A 100 3.39 8.20 -5.08
N PRO A 101 4.40 9.09 -5.21
CA PRO A 101 5.01 9.76 -4.06
C PRO A 101 4.03 10.61 -3.24
N ALA A 102 3.05 11.24 -3.89
CA ALA A 102 2.07 12.07 -3.20
C ALA A 102 1.09 11.23 -2.37
N LEU A 103 0.63 10.10 -2.89
CA LEU A 103 -0.17 9.13 -2.16
C LEU A 103 0.64 8.43 -1.07
N ARG A 104 1.90 8.09 -1.32
CA ARG A 104 2.82 7.52 -0.32
C ARG A 104 3.00 8.47 0.87
N HIS A 105 3.22 9.76 0.61
CA HIS A 105 3.28 10.77 1.66
C HIS A 105 1.97 10.83 2.45
N ARG A 106 0.81 10.89 1.78
CA ARG A 106 -0.51 10.89 2.44
C ARG A 106 -0.73 9.64 3.31
N ALA A 107 -0.35 8.47 2.83
CA ALA A 107 -0.43 7.22 3.59
C ALA A 107 0.40 7.28 4.88
N GLY A 108 1.65 7.75 4.79
CA GLY A 108 2.50 7.96 5.98
C GLY A 108 1.88 8.94 6.98
N ARG A 109 1.25 10.01 6.51
CA ARG A 109 0.54 10.99 7.38
C ARG A 109 -0.72 10.42 8.02
N ALA A 110 -1.46 9.59 7.30
CA ALA A 110 -2.64 8.91 7.81
C ALA A 110 -2.27 7.91 8.92
N LEU A 111 -1.28 7.06 8.68
CA LEU A 111 -0.73 6.15 9.69
C LEU A 111 -0.17 6.89 10.90
N LEU A 112 0.50 8.02 10.69
CA LEU A 112 0.97 8.86 11.79
C LEU A 112 -0.18 9.45 12.63
N THR A 113 -1.32 9.74 12.00
CA THR A 113 -2.53 10.21 12.69
C THR A 113 -3.09 9.08 13.55
N ALA A 114 -3.24 7.88 12.98
CA ALA A 114 -3.67 6.68 13.69
C ALA A 114 -2.75 6.29 14.86
N LEU A 115 -1.43 6.45 14.72
CA LEU A 115 -0.47 6.23 15.81
C LEU A 115 -0.68 7.16 17.02
N ARG A 116 -1.21 8.36 16.76
CA ARG A 116 -1.41 9.41 17.78
C ARG A 116 -2.81 9.42 18.37
N ASP A 117 -3.68 8.52 17.92
CA ASP A 117 -5.04 8.37 18.41
C ASP A 117 -5.00 7.84 19.85
N PRO A 118 -5.39 8.60 20.89
CA PRO A 118 -5.17 8.19 22.28
C PRO A 118 -6.13 7.09 22.77
N GLU A 119 -7.22 6.84 22.05
CA GLU A 119 -8.28 5.91 22.50
C GLU A 119 -8.12 4.50 21.93
N GLU A 120 -7.30 4.33 20.87
CA GLU A 120 -7.32 3.11 20.05
C GLU A 120 -6.00 2.34 20.06
N ASP A 121 -5.66 1.70 21.17
CA ASP A 121 -4.37 0.99 21.37
C ASP A 121 -4.04 -0.01 20.25
N LEU A 122 -5.03 -0.79 19.79
CA LEU A 122 -4.82 -1.75 18.71
C LEU A 122 -4.48 -1.05 17.38
N VAL A 123 -5.21 0.02 17.05
CA VAL A 123 -4.97 0.79 15.82
C VAL A 123 -3.60 1.47 15.90
N ARG A 124 -3.25 2.05 17.05
CA ARG A 124 -1.93 2.66 17.28
C ARG A 124 -0.80 1.65 17.09
N GLN A 125 -0.96 0.43 17.64
CA GLN A 125 0.05 -0.62 17.53
C GLN A 125 0.30 -0.97 16.06
N TYR A 126 -0.75 -1.22 15.29
CA TYR A 126 -0.62 -1.56 13.87
C TYR A 126 -0.14 -0.40 13.03
N ALA A 127 -0.56 0.83 13.33
CA ALA A 127 -0.01 2.02 12.71
C ALA A 127 1.51 2.12 12.96
N ALA A 128 1.97 1.91 14.19
CA ALA A 128 3.40 1.90 14.52
C ALA A 128 4.18 0.86 13.72
N MET A 129 3.65 -0.37 13.61
CA MET A 129 4.26 -1.45 12.83
C MET A 129 4.31 -1.16 11.33
N SER A 130 3.35 -0.38 10.82
CA SER A 130 3.16 -0.14 9.39
C SER A 130 3.92 1.05 8.81
N LEU A 131 4.59 1.85 9.64
CA LEU A 131 5.24 3.09 9.20
C LEU A 131 6.60 2.90 8.52
N ALA A 132 7.19 1.69 8.51
CA ALA A 132 8.53 1.45 7.97
C ALA A 132 8.74 1.93 6.52
N PRO A 133 7.81 1.70 5.56
CA PRO A 133 7.98 2.18 4.18
C PRO A 133 7.94 3.71 4.04
N TYR A 134 7.53 4.42 5.08
CA TYR A 134 7.21 5.85 5.04
C TYR A 134 8.25 6.73 5.75
N THR A 135 9.37 6.16 6.20
CA THR A 135 10.40 6.87 6.97
C THR A 135 11.20 7.90 6.18
N ALA A 136 11.00 7.99 4.86
CA ALA A 136 11.51 9.09 4.05
C ALA A 136 10.86 10.44 4.44
N ASP A 137 9.65 10.43 5.02
CA ASP A 137 9.05 11.60 5.67
C ASP A 137 9.71 11.83 7.04
N PRO A 138 10.40 12.97 7.27
CA PRO A 138 11.06 13.26 8.54
C PRO A 138 10.10 13.26 9.74
N ALA A 139 8.83 13.60 9.54
CA ALA A 139 7.84 13.60 10.61
C ALA A 139 7.46 12.18 11.03
N VAL A 140 7.41 11.25 10.08
CA VAL A 140 7.21 9.81 10.38
C VAL A 140 8.42 9.27 11.14
N ALA A 141 9.63 9.53 10.63
CA ALA A 141 10.87 9.08 11.27
C ALA A 141 10.98 9.60 12.72
N THR A 142 10.74 10.90 12.92
CA THR A 142 10.79 11.54 14.25
C THR A 142 9.76 10.94 15.20
N ALA A 143 8.54 10.68 14.73
CA ALA A 143 7.48 10.12 15.55
C ALA A 143 7.75 8.67 15.95
N LEU A 144 8.21 7.84 15.02
CA LEU A 144 8.62 6.46 15.31
C LEU A 144 9.73 6.42 16.38
N ASP A 145 10.72 7.30 16.24
CA ASP A 145 11.82 7.43 17.18
C ASP A 145 11.38 7.81 18.59
N ALA A 146 10.47 8.79 18.70
CA ALA A 146 9.90 9.19 19.99
C ALA A 146 9.08 8.04 20.61
N THR A 147 8.22 7.40 19.82
CA THR A 147 7.38 6.27 20.22
C THR A 147 8.22 5.10 20.72
N ALA A 148 9.25 4.71 19.96
CA ALA A 148 10.15 3.61 20.32
C ALA A 148 10.93 3.82 21.62
N ARG A 149 11.12 5.08 22.04
CA ARG A 149 11.85 5.45 23.26
C ARG A 149 10.96 5.57 24.48
N ALA A 150 9.77 6.14 24.32
CA ALA A 150 9.01 6.67 25.45
C ALA A 150 7.50 6.41 25.40
N ASP A 151 6.98 5.66 24.43
CA ASP A 151 5.55 5.30 24.45
C ASP A 151 5.23 4.48 25.70
N GLU A 152 4.08 4.79 26.32
CA GLU A 152 3.61 4.17 27.55
C GLU A 152 3.09 2.76 27.29
N ASP A 153 2.55 2.48 26.10
CA ASP A 153 2.12 1.16 25.70
C ASP A 153 3.33 0.34 25.18
N PRO A 154 3.71 -0.76 25.86
CA PRO A 154 4.82 -1.61 25.42
C PRO A 154 4.62 -2.22 24.03
N LEU A 155 3.38 -2.47 23.60
CA LEU A 155 3.07 -3.03 22.29
C LEU A 155 3.29 -2.01 21.18
N VAL A 156 2.82 -0.77 21.38
CA VAL A 156 3.06 0.35 20.45
C VAL A 156 4.55 0.67 20.39
N GLN A 157 5.23 0.72 21.54
CA GLN A 157 6.69 0.91 21.62
C GLN A 157 7.44 -0.18 20.84
N SER A 158 7.05 -1.45 21.00
CA SER A 158 7.64 -2.59 20.28
C SER A 158 7.39 -2.50 18.78
N GLY A 159 6.18 -2.11 18.37
CA GLY A 159 5.79 -1.89 16.98
C GLY A 159 6.65 -0.82 16.31
N ALA A 160 6.88 0.31 16.99
CA ALA A 160 7.76 1.36 16.48
C ALA A 160 9.22 0.89 16.33
N ARG A 161 9.75 0.14 17.31
CA ARG A 161 11.09 -0.45 17.21
C ARG A 161 11.20 -1.46 16.07
N PHE A 162 10.15 -2.23 15.83
CA PHE A 162 10.07 -3.14 14.68
C PHE A 162 10.14 -2.36 13.38
N ALA A 163 9.34 -1.30 13.22
CA ALA A 163 9.31 -0.49 12.02
C ALA A 163 10.66 0.18 11.72
N ILE A 164 11.37 0.68 12.74
CA ILE A 164 12.73 1.23 12.58
C ILE A 164 13.70 0.18 12.01
N ARG A 165 13.71 -1.04 12.56
CA ARG A 165 14.56 -2.13 12.04
C ARG A 165 14.17 -2.56 10.63
N GLU A 166 12.87 -2.53 10.31
CA GLU A 166 12.39 -2.82 8.96
C GLU A 166 12.80 -1.74 7.97
N ALA A 167 12.68 -0.46 8.33
CA ALA A 167 13.10 0.65 7.48
C ALA A 167 14.60 0.58 7.12
N HIS A 168 15.45 0.24 8.09
CA HIS A 168 16.88 0.03 7.82
C HIS A 168 17.11 -1.08 6.77
N ARG A 169 16.41 -2.22 6.88
CA ARG A 169 16.49 -3.32 5.91
C ARG A 169 16.00 -2.91 4.52
N LEU A 170 14.95 -2.09 4.44
CA LEU A 170 14.42 -1.59 3.16
C LEU A 170 15.41 -0.64 2.46
N GLN A 171 16.17 0.14 3.22
CA GLN A 171 17.23 1.00 2.70
C GLN A 171 18.42 0.19 2.18
N GLU A 172 18.83 -0.86 2.91
CA GLU A 172 19.93 -1.75 2.50
C GLU A 172 19.62 -2.52 1.21
N THR A 173 18.36 -2.88 0.99
CA THR A 173 17.92 -3.65 -0.18
C THR A 173 17.50 -2.80 -1.38
N GLY A 174 17.47 -1.46 -1.25
CA GLY A 174 17.00 -0.56 -2.31
C GLY A 174 15.47 -0.59 -2.55
N ALA A 175 14.73 -1.39 -1.78
CA ALA A 175 13.27 -1.46 -1.83
C ALA A 175 12.58 -0.20 -1.25
N GLY A 176 13.34 0.67 -0.58
CA GLY A 176 12.90 1.98 -0.07
C GLY A 176 13.13 3.17 -1.03
N GLY A 177 13.34 2.93 -2.32
CA GLY A 177 13.56 3.99 -3.32
C GLY A 177 12.36 4.95 -3.48
N PRO A 178 12.62 6.21 -3.89
CA PRO A 178 11.70 7.35 -3.77
C PRO A 178 10.30 7.09 -4.33
#